data_AF-A0A8J8EVC7-F1
#
_entry.id   AF-A0A8J8EVC7-F1
#
_cell.length_a   1.000
_cell.length_b   1.000
_cell.length_c   1.000
_cell.angle_alpha   90.00
_cell.angle_beta   90.00
_cell.angle_gamma   90.00
#
_symmetry.space_group_name_H-M   'P 1'
#
loop_
_entity.id
_entity.type
_entity.pdbx_description
1 polymer ?
#
loop_
_entity_poly.entity_id
_entity_poly.type
_entity_poly.pdbx_seq_one_letter_code
_entity_poly.pdbx_strand_id
1 'polypeptide(L)'
;GKTSEVEIAHFKCTNCGHVDIFPRCPQCGSDAKLLYHCPKCDFESILDTTCPKCDIEMKAYKKRRINPSELLNQAMKNVGIYTLDKLKGVMGMSSAHKIPEPLEKGILRARNDVYVFKDGTIRFDATDAPITHFKPKEI
;
A
#
# COMPACT_ATOMS: atom_id res chain seq x y z
N GLY A 1 -3.30 3.16 -20.89
CA GLY A 1 -2.88 2.26 -19.80
C GLY A 1 -3.77 1.05 -19.78
N LYS A 2 -3.26 -0.16 -19.51
CA LYS A 2 -4.10 -1.34 -19.27
C LYS A 2 -4.76 -1.20 -17.89
N THR A 3 -6.08 -1.30 -17.83
CA THR A 3 -6.80 -1.41 -16.56
C THR A 3 -6.53 -2.80 -15.97
N SER A 4 -6.27 -2.87 -14.66
CA SER A 4 -5.97 -4.11 -13.96
C SER A 4 -6.99 -4.33 -12.85
N GLU A 5 -7.45 -5.57 -12.69
CA GLU A 5 -8.37 -5.95 -11.62
C GLU A 5 -7.57 -6.61 -10.49
N VAL A 6 -7.57 -5.98 -9.31
CA VAL A 6 -6.79 -6.42 -8.16
C VAL A 6 -7.61 -6.37 -6.88
N GLU A 7 -7.28 -7.23 -5.92
CA GLU A 7 -7.86 -7.17 -4.57
C GLU A 7 -7.11 -6.14 -3.74
N ILE A 8 -7.82 -5.10 -3.31
CA ILE A 8 -7.23 -3.97 -2.59
C ILE A 8 -8.15 -3.50 -1.46
N ALA A 9 -7.55 -2.93 -0.41
CA ALA A 9 -8.28 -2.28 0.66
C ALA A 9 -9.02 -1.03 0.19
N HIS A 10 -10.16 -0.75 0.80
CA HIS A 10 -10.89 0.50 0.63
C HIS A 10 -10.93 1.29 1.93
N PHE A 11 -10.92 2.60 1.81
CA PHE A 11 -11.01 3.54 2.91
C PHE A 11 -12.17 4.48 2.62
N LYS A 12 -13.02 4.69 3.63
CA LYS A 12 -14.14 5.63 3.57
C LYS A 12 -13.82 6.86 4.41
N CYS A 13 -13.89 8.02 3.79
CA CYS A 13 -13.71 9.29 4.46
C CYS A 13 -14.85 9.55 5.46
N THR A 14 -14.52 9.90 6.70
CA THR A 14 -15.53 10.21 7.73
C THR A 14 -16.18 11.58 7.56
N ASN A 15 -15.55 12.49 6.80
CA ASN A 15 -16.05 13.84 6.59
C ASN A 15 -16.94 13.94 5.34
N CYS A 16 -16.45 13.51 4.18
CA CYS A 16 -17.18 13.64 2.91
C CYS A 16 -17.79 12.34 2.37
N GLY A 17 -17.52 11.18 3.01
CA GLY A 17 -18.04 9.89 2.56
C GLY A 17 -17.35 9.30 1.32
N HIS A 18 -16.38 9.98 0.72
CA HIS A 18 -15.60 9.49 -0.43
C HIS A 18 -14.89 8.18 -0.12
N VAL A 19 -14.94 7.22 -1.05
CA VAL A 19 -14.32 5.91 -0.91
C VAL A 19 -13.13 5.77 -1.85
N ASP A 20 -11.95 5.54 -1.30
CA ASP A 20 -10.70 5.44 -2.05
C ASP A 20 -9.81 4.29 -1.56
N ILE A 21 -8.68 4.07 -2.23
CA ILE A 21 -7.64 3.10 -1.81
C ILE A 21 -6.63 3.70 -0.83
N PHE A 22 -6.75 5.00 -0.57
CA PHE A 22 -5.81 5.76 0.26
C PHE A 22 -6.37 6.05 1.65
N PRO A 23 -5.53 6.03 2.70
CA PRO A 23 -5.93 6.37 4.07
C PRO A 23 -6.23 7.86 4.26
N ARG A 24 -5.91 8.71 3.27
CA ARG A 24 -6.20 10.15 3.28
C ARG A 24 -7.09 10.50 2.10
N CYS A 25 -8.15 11.25 2.37
CA CYS A 25 -9.12 11.60 1.34
C CYS A 25 -8.54 12.62 0.35
N PRO A 26 -8.57 12.36 -0.97
CA PRO A 26 -8.08 13.31 -1.97
C PRO A 26 -8.99 14.52 -2.17
N GLN A 27 -10.26 14.45 -1.75
CA GLN A 27 -11.25 15.53 -1.92
C GLN A 27 -11.19 16.57 -0.80
N CYS A 28 -11.09 16.14 0.46
CA CYS A 28 -11.15 17.03 1.62
C CYS A 28 -9.92 16.97 2.54
N GLY A 29 -8.97 16.08 2.26
CA GLY A 29 -7.71 15.98 3.00
C GLY A 29 -7.81 15.38 4.40
N SER A 30 -9.01 15.01 4.89
CA SER A 30 -9.20 14.35 6.18
C SER A 30 -8.86 12.86 6.13
N ASP A 31 -8.71 12.26 7.31
CA ASP A 31 -8.43 10.83 7.44
C ASP A 31 -9.63 10.00 6.97
N ALA A 32 -9.32 8.90 6.29
CA ALA A 32 -10.26 7.89 5.85
C ALA A 32 -10.02 6.61 6.66
N LYS A 33 -11.10 5.97 7.09
CA LYS A 33 -11.03 4.74 7.88
C LYS A 33 -11.22 3.52 6.98
N LEU A 34 -10.56 2.43 7.34
CA LEU A 34 -10.63 1.16 6.62
C LEU A 34 -12.09 0.68 6.54
N LEU A 35 -12.51 0.28 5.34
CA LEU A 35 -13.85 -0.18 5.04
C LEU A 35 -13.85 -1.70 4.93
N TYR A 36 -14.65 -2.35 5.76
CA TYR A 36 -14.87 -3.78 5.75
C TYR A 36 -16.11 -4.12 4.92
N HIS A 37 -16.06 -5.24 4.22
CA HIS A 37 -17.11 -5.73 3.34
C HIS A 37 -17.49 -7.16 3.70
N CYS A 38 -18.79 -7.44 3.84
CA CYS A 38 -19.26 -8.81 4.00
C CYS A 38 -19.24 -9.54 2.65
N PRO A 39 -18.58 -10.71 2.52
CA PRO A 39 -18.51 -11.43 1.25
C PRO A 39 -19.86 -12.03 0.79
N LYS A 40 -20.86 -12.09 1.67
CA LYS A 40 -22.16 -12.73 1.40
C LYS A 40 -23.28 -11.73 1.10
N CYS A 41 -23.36 -10.64 1.86
CA CYS A 41 -24.46 -9.67 1.75
C CYS A 41 -24.00 -8.26 1.34
N ASP A 42 -22.72 -8.08 1.02
CA ASP A 42 -22.10 -6.80 0.66
C ASP A 42 -22.34 -5.67 1.68
N PHE A 43 -22.69 -6.00 2.93
CA PHE A 43 -22.76 -5.02 4.01
C PHE A 43 -21.38 -4.39 4.25
N GLU A 44 -21.35 -3.08 4.43
CA GLU A 44 -20.13 -2.32 4.64
C GLU A 44 -20.12 -1.70 6.04
N SER A 45 -19.02 -1.86 6.78
CA SER A 45 -18.83 -1.22 8.08
C SER A 45 -17.40 -0.71 8.22
N ILE A 46 -17.24 0.31 9.05
CA ILE A 46 -15.94 0.92 9.38
C ILE A 46 -15.45 0.43 10.75
N LEU A 47 -16.38 -0.01 11.61
CA LEU A 47 -16.12 -0.38 12.99
C LEU A 47 -16.24 -1.89 13.22
N ASP A 48 -17.24 -2.50 12.58
CA ASP A 48 -17.55 -3.91 12.79
C ASP A 48 -16.71 -4.77 11.85
N THR A 49 -15.99 -5.72 12.44
CA THR A 49 -15.28 -6.77 11.70
C THR A 49 -16.15 -8.00 11.44
N THR A 50 -17.33 -8.06 12.05
CA THR A 50 -18.29 -9.17 11.92
C THR A 50 -19.61 -8.63 11.37
N CYS A 51 -20.16 -9.31 10.37
CA CYS A 51 -21.40 -8.86 9.75
C CYS A 51 -22.60 -9.12 10.67
N PRO A 52 -23.39 -8.09 11.06
CA PRO A 52 -24.54 -8.26 11.95
C PRO A 52 -25.68 -9.08 11.34
N LYS A 53 -25.71 -9.25 10.01
CA LYS A 53 -26.76 -9.99 9.29
C LYS A 53 -26.40 -11.45 9.01
N CYS A 54 -25.11 -11.75 8.84
CA CYS A 54 -24.65 -13.06 8.39
C CYS A 54 -23.79 -13.78 9.42
N ASP A 55 -23.33 -13.07 10.45
CA ASP A 55 -22.42 -13.57 11.49
C ASP A 55 -21.13 -14.19 10.90
N ILE A 56 -20.59 -13.53 9.87
CA ILE A 56 -19.35 -13.93 9.18
C ILE A 56 -18.35 -12.79 9.28
N GLU A 57 -17.06 -13.14 9.38
CA GLU A 57 -15.96 -12.18 9.32
C GLU A 57 -15.96 -11.40 8.00
N MET A 58 -15.89 -10.08 8.13
CA MET A 58 -15.86 -9.15 7.02
C MET A 58 -14.43 -9.01 6.50
N LYS A 59 -14.30 -8.82 5.19
CA LYS A 59 -13.01 -8.64 4.52
C LYS A 59 -12.71 -7.16 4.37
N ALA A 60 -11.47 -6.77 4.68
CA ALA A 60 -10.99 -5.40 4.52
C ALA A 60 -10.68 -5.01 3.06
N TYR A 61 -10.86 -5.93 2.12
CA TYR A 61 -10.50 -5.77 0.71
C TYR A 61 -11.60 -6.27 -0.21
N LYS A 62 -11.67 -5.70 -1.41
CA LYS A 62 -12.57 -6.13 -2.49
C LYS A 62 -11.83 -6.06 -3.83
N LYS A 63 -12.29 -6.82 -4.82
CA LYS A 63 -11.78 -6.69 -6.18
C LYS A 63 -12.16 -5.32 -6.74
N ARG A 64 -11.18 -4.58 -7.22
CA ARG A 64 -11.37 -3.26 -7.84
C ARG A 64 -10.57 -3.18 -9.12
N ARG A 65 -11.16 -2.52 -10.11
CA ARG A 65 -10.46 -2.11 -11.33
C ARG A 65 -9.70 -0.83 -11.06
N ILE A 66 -8.40 -0.87 -11.28
CA ILE A 66 -7.49 0.24 -11.08
C ILE A 66 -6.86 0.59 -12.43
N ASN A 67 -6.61 1.89 -12.64
CA ASN A 67 -5.80 2.39 -13.73
C ASN A 67 -4.40 2.76 -13.20
N PRO A 68 -3.39 1.87 -13.35
CA PRO A 68 -2.06 2.11 -12.80
C PRO A 68 -1.40 3.36 -13.41
N SER A 69 -1.69 3.67 -14.67
CA SER A 69 -1.11 4.83 -15.36
C SER A 69 -1.50 6.14 -14.71
N GLU A 70 -2.77 6.26 -14.30
CA GLU A 70 -3.28 7.49 -13.66
C GLU A 70 -2.69 7.68 -12.26
N LEU A 71 -2.72 6.61 -11.45
CA LEU A 71 -2.15 6.64 -10.11
C LEU A 71 -0.64 6.92 -10.12
N LEU A 72 0.09 6.31 -11.06
CA LEU A 72 1.52 6.55 -11.20
C LEU A 72 1.81 8.00 -11.59
N ASN A 73 1.05 8.57 -12.53
CA ASN A 73 1.21 9.96 -12.94
C ASN A 73 0.93 10.93 -11.80
N GLN A 74 -0.07 10.66 -10.96
CA GLN A 74 -0.35 11.46 -9.76
C GLN A 74 0.80 11.37 -8.76
N ALA A 75 1.27 10.16 -8.46
CA ALA A 75 2.38 9.94 -7.54
C ALA A 75 3.69 10.60 -8.02
N MET A 76 3.98 10.54 -9.32
CA MET A 76 5.13 11.20 -9.96
C MET A 76 5.07 12.72 -9.81
N LYS A 77 3.89 13.33 -9.96
CA LYS A 77 3.68 14.77 -9.70
C LYS A 77 3.90 15.11 -8.23
N ASN A 78 3.40 14.28 -7.31
CA ASN A 78 3.53 14.52 -5.87
C ASN A 78 4.99 14.56 -5.41
N VAL A 79 5.85 13.72 -5.98
CA VAL A 79 7.29 13.66 -5.63
C VAL A 79 8.21 14.47 -6.55
N GLY A 80 7.66 15.11 -7.58
CA GLY A 80 8.42 15.91 -8.56
C GLY A 80 9.42 15.11 -9.40
N ILE A 81 9.15 13.82 -9.65
CA ILE A 81 10.01 12.94 -10.46
C ILE A 81 9.26 12.55 -11.72
N TYR A 82 9.82 12.90 -12.89
CA TYR A 82 9.15 12.73 -14.19
C TYR A 82 9.76 11.65 -15.07
N THR A 83 10.93 11.15 -14.70
CA THR A 83 11.64 10.08 -15.41
C THR A 83 11.88 8.91 -14.47
N LEU A 84 11.51 7.72 -14.92
CA LEU A 84 11.68 6.49 -14.18
C LEU A 84 11.80 5.34 -15.18
N ASP A 85 12.85 4.54 -15.09
CA ASP A 85 13.07 3.45 -16.04
C ASP A 85 12.00 2.36 -15.86
N LYS A 86 11.91 1.83 -14.63
CA LYS A 86 10.99 0.76 -14.27
C LYS A 86 10.58 0.86 -12.81
N LEU A 87 9.28 0.76 -12.55
CA LEU A 87 8.74 0.56 -11.22
C LEU A 87 8.23 -0.88 -11.12
N LYS A 88 8.91 -1.71 -10.32
CA LYS A 88 8.46 -3.08 -10.06
C LYS A 88 7.44 -3.07 -8.91
N GLY A 89 6.31 -3.73 -9.12
CA GLY A 89 5.28 -3.96 -8.10
C GLY A 89 5.12 -5.46 -7.78
N VAL A 90 4.17 -5.77 -6.91
CA VAL A 90 3.74 -7.15 -6.62
C VAL A 90 2.58 -7.55 -7.52
N MET A 91 2.50 -8.83 -7.92
CA MET A 91 1.37 -9.34 -8.70
C MET A 91 0.05 -9.29 -7.92
N GLY A 92 0.13 -9.46 -6.60
CA GLY A 92 -1.01 -9.42 -5.71
C GLY A 92 -0.55 -9.29 -4.26
N MET A 93 -1.42 -8.73 -3.42
CA MET A 93 -1.13 -8.50 -2.02
C MET A 93 -1.33 -9.78 -1.20
N SER A 94 -0.31 -10.16 -0.45
CA SER A 94 -0.34 -11.28 0.51
C SER A 94 -0.67 -10.87 1.93
N SER A 95 -0.78 -9.56 2.22
CA SER A 95 -1.14 -9.06 3.54
C SER A 95 -2.62 -9.30 3.84
N ALA A 96 -2.95 -9.52 5.13
CA ALA A 96 -4.31 -9.84 5.57
C ALA A 96 -5.34 -8.78 5.13
N HIS A 97 -4.97 -7.50 5.24
CA HIS A 97 -5.84 -6.38 4.88
C HIS A 97 -5.68 -5.91 3.44
N LYS A 98 -4.66 -6.38 2.70
CA LYS A 98 -4.34 -5.91 1.33
C LYS A 98 -4.31 -4.37 1.19
N ILE A 99 -3.72 -3.71 2.18
CA ILE A 99 -3.49 -2.25 2.16
C ILE A 99 -2.25 -1.95 1.33
N PRO A 100 -2.38 -1.24 0.19
CA PRO A 100 -1.26 -0.94 -0.68
C PRO A 100 -0.29 0.05 -0.03
N GLU A 101 1.00 -0.07 -0.36
CA GLU A 101 1.97 0.98 -0.05
C GLU A 101 1.77 2.18 -1.00
N PRO A 102 1.90 3.44 -0.52
CA PRO A 102 1.90 4.62 -1.39
C PRO A 102 2.95 4.52 -2.51
N LEU A 103 2.53 4.80 -3.75
CA LEU A 103 3.39 4.70 -4.94
C LEU A 103 4.57 5.67 -4.89
N GLU A 104 4.42 6.80 -4.20
CA GLU A 104 5.47 7.79 -3.96
C GLU A 104 6.72 7.14 -3.35
N LYS A 105 6.53 6.22 -2.40
CA LYS A 105 7.65 5.47 -1.79
C LYS A 105 8.31 4.56 -2.82
N GLY A 106 7.53 3.86 -3.64
CA GLY A 106 8.05 3.02 -4.72
C GLY A 106 8.87 3.80 -5.74
N ILE A 107 8.41 4.99 -6.13
CA ILE A 107 9.12 5.90 -7.04
C ILE A 107 10.47 6.33 -6.46
N LEU A 108 10.48 6.76 -5.19
CA LEU A 108 11.72 7.16 -4.51
C LEU A 108 12.70 5.99 -4.39
N ARG A 109 12.21 4.78 -4.12
CA ARG A 109 13.05 3.57 -4.09
C ARG A 109 13.66 3.26 -5.46
N ALA A 110 12.85 3.29 -6.51
CA ALA A 110 13.32 3.06 -7.87
C ALA A 110 14.36 4.10 -8.32
N ARG A 111 14.17 5.37 -7.95
CA ARG A 111 15.13 6.45 -8.26
C ARG A 111 16.49 6.24 -7.59
N ASN A 112 16.52 5.66 -6.40
CA ASN A 112 17.75 5.40 -5.65
C ASN A 112 18.27 3.96 -5.83
N ASP A 113 17.69 3.19 -6.76
CA ASP A 113 18.01 1.77 -7.02
C ASP A 113 18.04 0.91 -5.74
N VAL A 114 17.07 1.09 -4.85
CA VAL A 114 16.90 0.29 -3.63
C VAL A 114 15.67 -0.60 -3.69
N TYR A 115 15.77 -1.77 -3.07
CA TYR A 115 14.76 -2.82 -3.12
C TYR A 115 14.05 -3.00 -1.77
N VAL A 116 12.77 -3.34 -1.82
CA VAL A 116 11.91 -3.47 -0.64
C VAL A 116 11.63 -4.94 -0.33
N PHE A 117 11.65 -5.30 0.95
CA PHE A 117 11.23 -6.60 1.45
C PHE A 117 9.73 -6.64 1.76
N LYS A 118 9.17 -7.82 2.02
CA LYS A 118 7.71 -8.04 2.18
C LYS A 118 7.04 -7.19 3.28
N ASP A 119 7.81 -6.74 4.26
CA ASP A 119 7.37 -5.92 5.40
C ASP A 119 7.56 -4.41 5.17
N GLY A 120 8.03 -3.99 3.99
CA GLY A 120 8.27 -2.59 3.65
C GLY A 120 9.67 -2.08 4.04
N THR A 121 10.51 -2.92 4.65
CA THR A 121 11.90 -2.59 5.02
C THR A 121 12.87 -2.77 3.87
N ILE A 122 14.02 -2.08 3.92
CA ILE A 122 15.16 -2.32 3.03
C ILE A 122 16.19 -3.09 3.84
N ARG A 123 16.66 -4.22 3.33
CA ARG A 123 17.60 -5.11 4.02
C ARG A 123 18.91 -5.22 3.26
N PHE A 124 19.99 -5.37 4.01
CA PHE A 124 21.30 -5.71 3.49
C PHE A 124 21.75 -6.98 4.19
N ASP A 125 21.79 -8.09 3.46
CA ASP A 125 22.19 -9.38 4.00
C ASP A 125 23.73 -9.45 4.04
N ALA A 126 24.28 -9.44 5.25
CA ALA A 126 25.72 -9.53 5.52
C ALA A 126 26.00 -10.70 6.47
N THR A 127 27.23 -11.22 6.40
CA THR A 127 27.71 -12.18 7.40
C THR A 127 28.47 -11.42 8.48
N ASP A 128 27.92 -11.39 9.68
CA ASP A 128 28.58 -10.78 10.84
C ASP A 128 29.73 -11.66 11.34
N ALA A 129 30.89 -11.06 11.58
CA ALA A 129 32.04 -11.72 12.18
C ALA A 129 32.35 -11.07 13.54
N PRO A 130 32.50 -11.85 14.63
CA PRO A 130 32.81 -11.28 15.94
C PRO A 130 34.24 -10.74 15.97
N ILE A 131 34.40 -9.50 16.42
CA ILE A 131 35.70 -8.87 16.70
C ILE A 131 35.75 -8.37 18.14
N THR A 132 36.90 -8.48 18.79
CA THR A 132 37.10 -7.98 20.17
C THR A 132 37.93 -6.70 20.22
N HIS A 133 38.81 -6.48 19.24
CA HIS A 133 39.70 -5.33 19.14
C HIS A 133 39.89 -4.96 17.67
N PHE A 134 40.17 -3.70 17.38
CA PHE A 134 40.60 -3.22 16.07
C PHE A 134 41.71 -2.17 16.26
N LYS A 135 42.60 -2.03 15.28
CA LYS A 135 43.51 -0.88 15.19
C LYS A 135 42.85 0.19 14.32
N PRO A 136 42.95 1.50 14.65
CA PRO A 136 42.37 2.55 13.82
C PRO A 136 42.84 2.57 12.36
N LYS A 137 43.98 1.95 12.04
CA LYS A 137 44.48 1.80 10.67
C LYS A 137 43.83 0.66 9.87
N GLU A 138 43.00 -0.16 10.51
CA GLU A 138 42.33 -1.33 9.93
C GLU A 138 40.88 -1.02 9.51
N ILE A 139 40.39 0.19 9.85
CA ILE A 139 39.08 0.76 9.45
C ILE A 139 39.30 2.10 8.75
#